data_AF-A0A0G1KTN3-F1
#
_entry.id   AF-A0A0G1KTN3-F1
#
_cell.length_a   1.000
_cell.length_b   1.000
_cell.length_c   1.000
_cell.angle_alpha   90.00
_cell.angle_beta   90.00
_cell.angle_gamma   90.00
#
_symmetry.space_group_name_H-M   'P 1'
#
loop_
_entity.id
_entity.type
_entity.pdbx_description
1 polymer ?
#
loop_
_entity_poly.entity_id
_entity_poly.type
_entity_poly.pdbx_seq_one_letter_code
_entity_poly.pdbx_strand_id
1 'polypeptide(L)'
;ICFVSYGGTGGARAIQQLREVAIELQMAPVRNSVHIFDPWNLVDEKGDLKPGVFDDKVKSAEMMLDQLIWWAKTLKTARENS
;
A
#
# COMPACT_ATOMS: atom_id res chain seq x y z
N ILE A 1 7.32 5.41 -3.62
CA ILE A 1 6.00 5.50 -2.94
C ILE A 1 5.29 4.14 -3.01
N CYS A 2 4.50 3.79 -2.00
CA CYS A 2 3.65 2.59 -1.99
C CYS A 2 2.21 2.98 -1.61
N PHE A 3 1.27 2.06 -1.76
CA PHE A 3 -0.16 2.36 -1.59
C PHE A 3 -0.87 1.33 -0.70
N VAL A 4 -1.73 1.84 0.17
CA VAL A 4 -2.69 1.07 0.96
C VAL A 4 -4.07 1.69 0.72
N SER A 5 -5.07 0.88 0.42
CA SER A 5 -6.44 1.36 0.22
C SER A 5 -7.47 0.41 0.79
N TYR A 6 -8.64 0.95 1.11
CA TYR A 6 -9.79 0.20 1.60
C TYR A 6 -11.06 0.57 0.83
N GLY A 7 -12.04 -0.34 0.82
CA GLY A 7 -13.37 -0.10 0.25
C GLY A 7 -14.00 -1.38 -0.29
N GLY A 8 -15.19 -1.27 -0.89
CA GLY A 8 -15.93 -2.46 -1.34
C GLY A 8 -15.21 -3.32 -2.39
N THR A 9 -14.29 -2.71 -3.14
CA THR A 9 -13.41 -3.42 -4.09
C THR A 9 -11.94 -3.30 -3.71
N GLY A 10 -11.66 -3.07 -2.43
CA GLY A 10 -10.31 -2.90 -1.91
C GLY A 10 -9.61 -1.63 -2.38
N GLY A 11 -10.35 -0.66 -2.93
CA GLY A 11 -9.81 0.62 -3.42
C GLY A 11 -8.92 0.52 -4.66
N ALA A 12 -8.99 -0.59 -5.42
CA ALA A 12 -8.09 -0.86 -6.54
C ALA A 12 -8.08 0.25 -7.61
N ARG A 13 -9.25 0.82 -7.94
CA ARG A 13 -9.36 1.92 -8.93
C ARG A 13 -8.74 3.22 -8.44
N ALA A 14 -8.86 3.52 -7.14
CA ALA A 14 -8.22 4.69 -6.55
C ALA A 14 -6.69 4.56 -6.63
N ILE A 15 -6.14 3.38 -6.31
CA ILE A 15 -4.69 3.12 -6.45
C ILE A 15 -4.23 3.21 -7.89
N GLN A 16 -5.02 2.71 -8.86
CA GLN A 16 -4.68 2.83 -10.28
C GLN A 16 -4.52 4.30 -10.69
N GLN A 17 -5.47 5.15 -10.33
CA GLN A 17 -5.40 6.58 -10.66
C GLN A 17 -4.26 7.28 -9.92
N LEU A 18 -4.09 7.02 -8.61
CA LEU A 18 -3.00 7.61 -7.82
C LEU A 18 -1.61 7.23 -8.36
N ARG A 19 -1.48 6.05 -8.99
CA ARG A 19 -0.23 5.66 -9.63
C ARG A 19 0.10 6.57 -10.81
N GLU A 20 -0.88 6.95 -11.63
CA GLU A 20 -0.67 7.91 -12.73
C GLU A 20 -0.26 9.28 -12.18
N VAL A 21 -0.96 9.78 -11.15
CA VAL A 21 -0.61 11.06 -10.49
C VAL A 21 0.80 11.05 -9.90
N ALA A 22 1.21 9.93 -9.28
CA ALA A 22 2.54 9.81 -8.70
C ALA A 22 3.66 9.94 -9.75
N ILE A 23 3.42 9.49 -10.98
CA ILE A 23 4.38 9.65 -12.09
C ILE A 23 4.52 11.12 -12.47
N GLU A 24 3.43 11.87 -12.58
CA GLU A 24 3.45 13.31 -12.88
C GLU A 24 4.20 14.12 -11.80
N LEU A 25 4.16 13.67 -10.55
CA LEU A 25 4.91 14.26 -9.44
C LEU A 25 6.36 13.75 -9.32
N GLN A 26 6.88 13.08 -10.36
CA GLN A 26 8.24 12.51 -10.39
C GLN A 26 8.55 11.55 -9.23
N MET A 27 7.53 10.87 -8.70
CA MET A 27 7.71 9.83 -7.69
C MET A 27 7.87 8.46 -8.37
N ALA A 28 8.58 7.54 -7.71
CA ALA A 28 8.72 6.14 -8.16
C ALA A 28 7.75 5.21 -7.39
N PRO A 29 6.58 4.83 -7.94
CA PRO A 29 5.64 3.91 -7.29
C PRO A 29 6.10 2.46 -7.37
N VAL A 30 6.01 1.72 -6.25
CA VAL A 30 6.25 0.27 -6.24
C VAL A 30 5.06 -0.52 -6.79
N ARG A 31 5.29 -1.75 -7.27
CA ARG A 31 4.25 -2.58 -7.88
C ARG A 31 3.22 -3.05 -6.85
N ASN A 32 3.69 -3.60 -5.74
CA ASN A 32 2.83 -4.19 -4.72
C ASN A 32 2.05 -3.13 -3.92
N SER A 33 0.82 -3.45 -3.54
CA SER A 33 -0.07 -2.61 -2.74
C SER A 33 -0.94 -3.46 -1.82
N VAL A 34 -1.38 -2.90 -0.71
CA VAL A 34 -2.30 -3.57 0.23
C VAL A 34 -3.72 -3.08 -0.02
N HIS A 35 -4.62 -4.02 -0.28
CA HIS A 35 -6.03 -3.77 -0.52
C HIS A 35 -6.88 -4.39 0.59
N ILE A 36 -7.70 -3.58 1.25
CA ILE A 36 -8.60 -4.00 2.33
C ILE A 36 -10.03 -3.99 1.78
N PHE A 37 -10.60 -5.18 1.60
CA PHE A 37 -11.94 -5.36 1.07
C PHE A 37 -12.98 -5.24 2.18
N ASP A 38 -14.09 -4.57 1.87
CA ASP A 38 -15.27 -4.43 2.73
C ASP A 38 -14.94 -4.13 4.21
N PRO A 39 -14.26 -2.99 4.51
CA PRO A 39 -13.73 -2.71 5.84
C PRO A 39 -14.81 -2.66 6.93
N TRP A 40 -16.05 -2.34 6.58
CA TRP A 40 -17.21 -2.39 7.49
C TRP A 40 -17.51 -3.80 8.03
N ASN A 41 -17.06 -4.85 7.35
CA ASN A 41 -17.18 -6.23 7.83
C ASN A 41 -16.07 -6.63 8.81
N LEU A 42 -15.00 -5.85 8.90
CA LEU A 42 -13.81 -6.14 9.72
C LEU A 42 -13.93 -5.61 11.15
N VAL A 43 -14.90 -4.74 11.41
CA VAL A 43 -15.19 -4.18 12.73
C VAL A 43 -16.32 -4.95 13.41
N ASP A 44 -16.28 -5.05 14.73
CA ASP A 44 -17.33 -5.59 15.57
C ASP A 44 -18.40 -4.53 15.92
N GLU A 45 -19.41 -4.92 16.71
CA GLU A 45 -20.51 -4.04 17.11
C GLU A 45 -20.07 -2.86 17.99
N LYS A 46 -18.88 -2.94 18.59
CA LYS A 46 -18.28 -1.87 19.39
C LYS A 46 -17.40 -0.94 18.56
N GLY A 47 -17.19 -1.28 17.28
CA GLY A 47 -16.31 -0.56 16.37
C GLY A 47 -14.85 -1.02 16.46
N ASP A 48 -14.56 -2.08 17.22
CA ASP A 48 -13.21 -2.64 17.34
C ASP A 48 -12.92 -3.57 16.16
N LEU A 49 -11.67 -3.63 15.72
CA LEU A 49 -11.26 -4.59 14.70
C LEU A 49 -11.38 -6.02 15.26
N LYS A 50 -12.03 -6.90 14.50
CA LYS A 50 -12.11 -8.32 14.88
C LYS A 50 -10.69 -8.91 14.94
N PRO A 51 -10.42 -9.85 15.86
CA PRO A 51 -9.11 -10.50 15.92
C PRO A 51 -8.74 -11.19 14.61
N GLY A 52 -7.50 -11.02 14.14
CA GLY A 52 -6.95 -11.71 12.97
C GLY A 52 -7.41 -11.20 11.59
N VAL A 53 -8.17 -10.08 11.52
CA VAL A 53 -8.71 -9.55 10.24
C VAL A 53 -7.67 -9.16 9.20
N PHE A 54 -6.40 -9.01 9.59
CA PHE A 54 -5.31 -8.64 8.70
C PHE A 54 -4.26 -9.72 8.53
N ASP A 55 -4.44 -10.92 9.11
CA ASP A 55 -3.45 -11.99 9.06
C ASP A 55 -3.12 -12.38 7.61
N ASP A 56 -4.14 -12.39 6.74
CA ASP A 56 -3.99 -12.68 5.31
C ASP A 56 -3.35 -11.53 4.52
N LYS A 57 -3.24 -10.32 5.10
CA LYS A 57 -2.61 -9.15 4.49
C LYS A 57 -1.15 -8.98 4.89
N VAL A 58 -0.69 -9.61 5.98
CA VAL A 58 0.69 -9.48 6.49
C VAL A 58 1.72 -9.74 5.40
N LYS A 59 1.62 -10.86 4.69
CA LYS A 59 2.55 -11.22 3.61
C LYS A 59 2.56 -10.18 2.48
N SER A 60 1.40 -9.66 2.10
CA SER A 60 1.30 -8.63 1.05
C SER A 60 1.91 -7.31 1.52
N ALA A 61 1.76 -6.97 2.80
CA ALA A 61 2.35 -5.78 3.41
C ALA A 61 3.87 -5.89 3.47
N GLU A 62 4.41 -7.03 3.91
CA GLU A 62 5.85 -7.32 3.92
C GLU A 62 6.44 -7.17 2.51
N MET A 63 5.86 -7.83 1.51
CA MET A 63 6.33 -7.74 0.13
C MET A 63 6.27 -6.31 -0.44
N MET A 64 5.31 -5.49 -0.03
CA MET A 64 5.22 -4.09 -0.42
C MET A 64 6.30 -3.24 0.28
N LEU A 65 6.50 -3.44 1.58
CA LEU A 65 7.48 -2.73 2.38
C LEU A 65 8.91 -3.06 1.94
N ASP A 66 9.20 -4.33 1.66
CA ASP A 66 10.51 -4.76 1.16
C ASP A 66 10.86 -4.08 -0.16
N GLN A 67 9.91 -4.02 -1.10
CA GLN A 67 10.09 -3.29 -2.35
C GLN A 67 10.31 -1.79 -2.10
N LEU A 68 9.51 -1.18 -1.22
CA LEU A 68 9.64 0.24 -0.92
C LEU A 68 11.01 0.56 -0.32
N ILE A 69 11.46 -0.24 0.66
CA ILE A 69 12.74 -0.05 1.34
C ILE A 69 13.89 -0.19 0.33
N TRP A 70 13.82 -1.20 -0.54
CA TRP A 70 14.84 -1.40 -1.58
C TRP A 70 14.92 -0.19 -2.51
N TRP A 71 13.79 0.26 -3.08
CA TRP A 71 13.75 1.42 -3.97
C TRP A 71 14.20 2.71 -3.26
N ALA A 72 13.74 2.92 -2.02
CA ALA A 72 14.12 4.10 -1.25
C ALA A 72 15.62 4.16 -0.98
N LYS A 73 16.25 3.04 -0.61
CA LYS A 73 17.70 2.95 -0.40
C LYS A 73 18.46 3.22 -1.70
N THR A 74 18.09 2.53 -2.79
CA THR A 74 18.76 2.66 -4.10
C THR A 74 18.68 4.10 -4.63
N LEU A 75 17.49 4.70 -4.63
CA LEU A 75 17.29 6.06 -5.13
C LEU A 75 17.93 7.12 -4.22
N LYS A 76 17.93 6.91 -2.89
CA LYS A 76 18.64 7.79 -1.96
C LYS A 76 20.14 7.80 -2.25
N THR A 77 20.76 6.63 -2.38
CA THR A 77 22.19 6.52 -2.69
C THR A 77 22.53 7.15 -4.04
N ALA A 78 21.71 6.94 -5.07
CA ALA A 78 21.91 7.61 -6.36
C ALA A 78 21.86 9.14 -6.21
N ARG A 79 20.84 9.66 -5.52
CA ARG A 79 20.66 11.11 -5.31
C ARG A 79 21.79 11.75 -4.50
N GLU A 80 22.33 11.06 -3.50
CA GLU A 80 23.45 11.56 -2.68
C GLU A 80 24.79 11.56 -3.45
N ASN A 81 24.91 10.70 -4.46
CA ASN A 81 26.11 10.59 -5.31
C ASN A 81 25.95 11.28 -6.67
N SER A 82 24.86 12.03 -6.88
CA SER A 82 24.61 12.88 -8.05
C SER A 82 25.10 14.29 -7.78
#